data_AF-A0A1Q8AJU4-F1
#
_entry.id   AF-A0A1Q8AJU4-F1
#
_cell.length_a   1.000
_cell.length_b   1.000
_cell.length_c   1.000
_cell.angle_alpha   90.00
_cell.angle_beta   90.00
_cell.angle_gamma   90.00
#
_symmetry.space_group_name_H-M   'P 1'
#
loop_
_entity.id
_entity.type
_entity.pdbx_description
1 polymer ?
#
loop_
_entity_poly.entity_id
_entity_poly.type
_entity_poly.pdbx_seq_one_letter_code
_entity_poly.pdbx_strand_id
1 'polypeptide(L)'
;MGNILQPLATTKAVLLPDGKVLIGQGVNRAANCTVDGRPCTFEEREGHAFQMFDPSTGAVKKLAKTTVSRGLHGTATLLPNATVFFAGENREALVRPDDPSFPLMSSYAGLLPRGDPDQGVPVGQVFSPPYLFTAGGGSARRPVITEAPEEISFRGHFDIEIAGRADQIGSVVLLRSDHNTHSLTTGDRYVKLAFREKDRGGRGERGDKGDKRDRDDESELRVVAPKLPAQAVPGIYMLFVVDRNGVPSVGKKVVLKPETRGPSLEFK
;
A
#
# COMPACT_ATOMS: atom_id res chain seq x y z
N MET A 1 19.41 1.85 -11.33
CA MET A 1 18.50 2.79 -10.63
C MET A 1 17.24 2.93 -11.46
N GLY A 2 16.06 2.83 -10.85
CA GLY A 2 14.79 3.00 -11.56
C GLY A 2 14.46 4.48 -11.73
N ASN A 3 14.15 4.92 -12.95
CA ASN A 3 13.66 6.26 -13.21
C ASN A 3 12.12 6.24 -13.21
N ILE A 4 11.49 7.22 -12.58
CA ILE A 4 10.05 7.44 -12.73
C ILE A 4 9.74 7.77 -14.19
N LEU A 5 8.64 7.22 -14.73
CA LEU A 5 8.29 7.42 -16.14
C LEU A 5 7.80 8.84 -16.42
N GLN A 6 7.25 9.50 -15.41
CA GLN A 6 6.73 10.86 -15.50
C GLN A 6 7.25 11.68 -14.32
N PRO A 7 8.05 12.74 -14.55
CA PRO A 7 8.45 13.66 -13.50
C PRO A 7 7.27 14.58 -13.16
N LEU A 8 6.67 14.35 -12.00
CA LEU A 8 5.53 15.09 -11.48
C LEU A 8 5.88 15.65 -10.11
N ALA A 9 5.34 16.82 -9.77
CA ALA A 9 5.29 17.29 -8.40
C ALA A 9 4.10 16.65 -7.68
N THR A 10 4.17 16.59 -6.35
CA THR A 10 3.07 16.13 -5.49
C THR A 10 2.55 14.73 -5.85
N THR A 11 3.43 13.84 -6.31
CA THR A 11 3.10 12.46 -6.65
C THR A 11 2.69 11.68 -5.41
N LYS A 12 1.75 10.74 -5.57
CA LYS A 12 1.37 9.82 -4.51
C LYS A 12 2.13 8.51 -4.68
N ALA A 13 2.73 8.04 -3.58
CA ALA A 13 3.42 6.76 -3.50
C ALA A 13 2.80 5.93 -2.39
N VAL A 14 2.45 4.69 -2.69
CA VAL A 14 1.79 3.77 -1.75
C VAL A 14 2.56 2.45 -1.74
N LEU A 15 3.01 2.05 -0.56
CA LEU A 15 3.63 0.73 -0.34
C LEU A 15 2.56 -0.35 -0.44
N LEU A 16 2.84 -1.42 -1.18
CA LEU A 16 1.93 -2.54 -1.37
C LEU A 16 2.40 -3.80 -0.62
N PRO A 17 1.50 -4.75 -0.31
CA PRO A 17 1.85 -5.96 0.43
C PRO A 17 2.92 -6.83 -0.25
N ASP A 18 3.02 -6.81 -1.57
CA ASP A 18 4.01 -7.57 -2.34
C ASP A 18 5.39 -6.89 -2.40
N GLY A 19 5.58 -5.81 -1.65
CA GLY A 19 6.83 -5.05 -1.56
C GLY A 19 7.06 -4.04 -2.68
N LYS A 20 6.13 -3.91 -3.62
CA LYS A 20 6.19 -2.90 -4.69
C LYS A 20 5.60 -1.57 -4.23
N VAL A 21 5.86 -0.52 -5.00
CA VAL A 21 5.36 0.83 -4.75
C VAL A 21 4.48 1.26 -5.91
N LEU A 22 3.19 1.46 -5.65
CA LEU A 22 2.30 2.13 -6.59
C LEU A 22 2.62 3.62 -6.57
N ILE A 23 2.93 4.18 -7.72
CA ILE A 23 3.23 5.58 -7.90
C ILE A 23 2.25 6.14 -8.94
N GLY A 24 1.69 7.31 -8.71
CA GLY A 24 0.88 8.00 -9.71
C GLY A 24 0.28 9.27 -9.14
N GLN A 25 -0.54 9.94 -9.95
CA GLN A 25 -1.06 11.26 -9.62
C GLN A 25 0.06 12.29 -9.42
N GLY A 26 -0.33 13.52 -9.11
CA GLY A 26 0.55 14.67 -9.11
C GLY A 26 0.49 15.41 -10.44
N VAL A 27 1.19 16.53 -10.50
CA VAL A 27 1.05 17.49 -11.60
C VAL A 27 2.40 17.96 -12.11
N ASN A 28 2.48 18.19 -13.42
CA ASN A 28 3.57 18.92 -14.04
C ASN A 28 3.08 20.28 -14.55
N ARG A 29 3.48 21.31 -13.82
CA ARG A 29 3.13 22.71 -14.10
C ARG A 29 4.26 23.48 -14.77
N ALA A 30 5.33 22.81 -15.22
CA ALA A 30 6.39 23.48 -15.97
C ALA A 30 5.85 24.07 -17.28
N ALA A 31 6.16 25.34 -17.54
CA ALA A 31 5.72 26.04 -18.75
C ALA A 31 6.19 25.32 -20.02
N ASN A 32 7.43 24.80 -20.00
CA ASN A 32 8.06 24.05 -21.07
C ASN A 32 8.04 22.53 -20.85
N CYS A 33 7.01 21.98 -20.19
CA CYS A 33 6.86 20.53 -20.06
C CYS A 33 6.93 19.87 -21.44
N THR A 34 7.93 19.01 -21.62
CA THR A 34 8.16 18.24 -22.84
C THR A 34 8.39 16.78 -22.52
N VAL A 35 7.85 15.90 -23.35
CA VAL A 35 8.06 14.44 -23.32
C VAL A 35 8.43 14.05 -24.74
N ASP A 36 9.56 13.37 -24.92
CA ASP A 36 10.07 12.93 -26.24
C ASP A 36 10.13 14.04 -27.29
N GLY A 37 10.54 15.25 -26.88
CA GLY A 37 10.71 16.41 -27.77
C GLY A 37 9.42 17.12 -28.20
N ARG A 38 8.24 16.67 -27.73
CA ARG A 38 6.96 17.35 -27.94
C ARG A 38 6.42 17.98 -26.65
N PRO A 39 5.52 18.97 -26.74
CA PRO A 39 4.78 19.44 -25.57
C PRO A 39 4.04 18.30 -24.87
N CYS A 40 4.01 18.35 -23.53
CA CYS A 40 3.22 17.42 -22.73
C CYS A 40 1.73 17.53 -23.06
N THR A 41 1.08 16.38 -23.19
CA THR A 41 -0.38 16.24 -23.23
C THR A 41 -0.99 16.61 -21.87
N PHE A 42 -2.32 16.81 -21.85
CA PHE A 42 -3.06 16.99 -20.59
C PHE A 42 -2.83 15.83 -19.61
N GLU A 43 -2.94 14.57 -20.07
CA GLU A 43 -2.74 13.38 -19.22
C GLU A 43 -1.35 13.32 -18.58
N GLU A 44 -0.32 13.78 -19.29
CA GLU A 44 1.06 13.85 -18.79
C GLU A 44 1.25 15.02 -17.81
N ARG A 45 0.52 16.12 -17.98
CA ARG A 45 0.53 17.24 -17.03
C ARG A 45 -0.26 16.93 -15.77
N GLU A 46 -1.31 16.11 -15.85
CA GLU A 46 -2.18 15.75 -14.73
C GLU A 46 -1.84 14.39 -14.09
N GLY A 47 -0.76 13.73 -14.51
CA GLY A 47 -0.29 12.50 -13.87
C GLY A 47 -1.29 11.34 -13.92
N HIS A 48 -2.05 11.23 -15.00
CA HIS A 48 -3.14 10.26 -15.11
C HIS A 48 -2.67 8.81 -15.15
N ALA A 49 -1.44 8.53 -15.59
CA ALA A 49 -0.91 7.18 -15.68
C ALA A 49 -0.32 6.74 -14.34
N PHE A 50 -0.79 5.60 -13.83
CA PHE A 50 -0.12 4.94 -12.70
C PHE A 50 1.13 4.18 -13.19
N GLN A 51 2.09 4.00 -12.30
CA GLN A 51 3.26 3.18 -12.52
C GLN A 51 3.56 2.35 -11.27
N MET A 52 4.14 1.16 -11.48
CA MET A 52 4.62 0.29 -10.41
C MET A 52 6.14 0.35 -10.38
N PHE A 53 6.71 0.69 -9.24
CA PHE A 53 8.13 0.50 -8.98
C PHE A 53 8.35 -0.79 -8.19
N ASP A 54 9.26 -1.63 -8.66
CA ASP A 54 9.71 -2.84 -7.97
C ASP A 54 11.12 -2.62 -7.39
N PRO A 55 11.25 -2.42 -6.06
CA PRO A 55 12.55 -2.20 -5.43
C PRO A 55 13.52 -3.37 -5.58
N SER A 56 13.04 -4.60 -5.77
CA SER A 56 13.89 -5.79 -5.86
C SER A 56 14.65 -5.89 -7.18
N THR A 57 14.08 -5.35 -8.25
CA THR A 57 14.67 -5.36 -9.60
C THR A 57 15.09 -3.95 -10.05
N GLY A 58 14.60 -2.91 -9.38
CA GLY A 58 14.74 -1.53 -9.82
C GLY A 58 13.86 -1.17 -11.03
N ALA A 59 12.98 -2.07 -11.48
CA ALA A 59 12.15 -1.87 -12.65
C ALA A 59 10.95 -0.96 -12.37
N VAL A 60 10.54 -0.20 -13.38
CA VAL A 60 9.30 0.59 -13.36
C VAL A 60 8.40 0.14 -14.51
N LYS A 61 7.13 -0.13 -14.22
CA LYS A 61 6.13 -0.57 -15.20
C LYS A 61 4.96 0.42 -15.25
N LYS A 62 4.58 0.89 -16.44
CA LYS A 62 3.35 1.66 -16.65
C LYS A 62 2.12 0.78 -16.42
N LEU A 63 1.10 1.33 -15.75
CA LEU A 63 -0.15 0.66 -15.43
C LEU A 63 -1.33 1.36 -16.13
N ALA A 64 -2.55 1.07 -15.66
CA ALA A 64 -3.75 1.76 -16.09
C ALA A 64 -3.68 3.27 -15.84
N LYS A 65 -4.57 4.01 -16.49
CA LYS A 65 -4.75 5.44 -16.26
C LYS A 65 -6.08 5.74 -15.59
N THR A 66 -6.16 6.87 -14.90
CA THR A 66 -7.42 7.48 -14.46
C THR A 66 -7.84 8.60 -15.42
N THR A 67 -9.06 9.09 -15.25
CA THR A 67 -9.59 10.30 -15.88
C THR A 67 -9.71 11.47 -14.90
N VAL A 68 -9.33 11.28 -13.64
CA VAL A 68 -9.45 12.27 -12.57
C VAL A 68 -8.05 12.71 -12.18
N SER A 69 -7.74 13.99 -12.36
CA SER A 69 -6.48 14.56 -11.88
C SER A 69 -6.46 14.59 -10.35
N ARG A 70 -5.29 14.29 -9.75
CA ARG A 70 -5.05 14.52 -8.33
C ARG A 70 -3.72 15.22 -8.09
N GLY A 71 -3.74 16.55 -7.92
CA GLY A 71 -2.59 17.39 -7.62
C GLY A 71 -2.21 17.38 -6.13
N LEU A 72 -1.99 18.58 -5.58
CA LEU A 72 -1.43 18.77 -4.24
C LEU A 72 -2.32 18.17 -3.14
N HIS A 73 -3.62 18.48 -3.17
CA HIS A 73 -4.59 18.07 -2.15
C HIS A 73 -5.24 16.71 -2.41
N GLY A 74 -4.79 15.98 -3.43
CA GLY A 74 -5.11 14.56 -3.55
C GLY A 74 -4.49 13.74 -2.40
N THR A 75 -5.05 12.58 -2.13
CA THR A 75 -4.52 11.60 -1.16
C THR A 75 -4.57 10.19 -1.75
N ALA A 76 -3.73 9.29 -1.22
CA ALA A 76 -3.73 7.89 -1.56
C ALA A 76 -3.48 7.05 -0.30
N THR A 77 -4.25 5.97 -0.11
CA THR A 77 -4.18 5.15 1.09
C THR A 77 -4.38 3.68 0.73
N LEU A 78 -3.53 2.80 1.28
CA LEU A 78 -3.71 1.36 1.14
C LEU A 78 -4.88 0.90 2.03
N LEU A 79 -5.80 0.14 1.44
CA LEU A 79 -6.93 -0.46 2.16
C LEU A 79 -6.59 -1.88 2.65
N PRO A 80 -7.27 -2.37 3.72
CA PRO A 80 -7.06 -3.73 4.24
C PRO A 80 -7.30 -4.85 3.21
N ASN A 81 -8.14 -4.63 2.19
CA ASN A 81 -8.34 -5.59 1.12
C ASN A 81 -7.22 -5.57 0.05
N ALA A 82 -6.11 -4.86 0.30
CA ALA A 82 -4.98 -4.67 -0.60
C ALA A 82 -5.30 -3.91 -1.91
N THR A 83 -6.37 -3.11 -1.93
CA THR A 83 -6.58 -2.09 -2.97
C THR A 83 -6.10 -0.73 -2.47
N VAL A 84 -5.98 0.25 -3.37
CA VAL A 84 -5.56 1.61 -3.02
C VAL A 84 -6.71 2.58 -3.25
N PHE A 85 -7.09 3.32 -2.22
CA PHE A 85 -8.09 4.37 -2.33
C PHE A 85 -7.40 5.70 -2.64
N PHE A 86 -7.87 6.37 -3.70
CA PHE A 86 -7.48 7.71 -4.08
C PHE A 86 -8.66 8.65 -3.88
N ALA A 87 -8.42 9.78 -3.22
CA ALA A 87 -9.46 10.76 -2.90
C ALA A 87 -8.91 12.19 -2.90
N GLY A 88 -9.82 13.16 -2.78
CA GLY A 88 -9.50 14.58 -2.77
C GLY A 88 -9.08 15.14 -4.13
N GLU A 89 -9.24 16.45 -4.26
CA GLU A 89 -8.45 17.26 -5.17
C GLU A 89 -8.36 18.68 -4.61
N ASN A 90 -7.58 19.54 -5.27
CA ASN A 90 -7.56 20.96 -5.08
C ASN A 90 -8.96 21.58 -5.16
N ARG A 91 -9.52 21.96 -4.00
CA ARG A 91 -10.86 22.58 -3.93
C ARG A 91 -10.97 23.83 -4.78
N GLU A 92 -9.88 24.57 -4.97
CA GLU A 92 -9.86 25.75 -5.84
C GLU A 92 -10.20 25.43 -7.30
N ALA A 93 -9.98 24.19 -7.75
CA ALA A 93 -10.40 23.78 -9.08
C ALA A 93 -11.93 23.76 -9.23
N LEU A 94 -12.70 23.58 -8.15
CA LEU A 94 -14.17 23.66 -8.18
C LEU A 94 -14.71 25.09 -8.27
N VAL A 95 -13.88 26.09 -8.01
CA VAL A 95 -14.30 27.50 -8.03
C VAL A 95 -14.37 27.95 -9.48
N ARG A 96 -15.51 28.50 -9.88
CA ARG A 96 -15.66 29.01 -11.24
C ARG A 96 -14.73 30.21 -11.47
N PRO A 97 -14.15 30.34 -12.67
CA PRO A 97 -13.33 31.48 -13.06
C PRO A 97 -13.95 32.87 -12.83
N ASP A 98 -15.28 32.95 -12.80
CA ASP A 98 -16.07 34.16 -12.69
C ASP A 98 -16.82 34.30 -11.34
N ASP A 99 -16.54 33.44 -10.35
CA ASP A 99 -17.17 33.52 -9.04
C ASP A 99 -16.73 34.80 -8.30
N PRO A 100 -17.63 35.79 -8.08
CA PRO A 100 -17.28 37.05 -7.44
C PRO A 100 -16.94 36.88 -5.94
N SER A 101 -17.30 35.75 -5.34
CA SER A 101 -17.07 35.44 -3.92
C SER A 101 -15.68 34.87 -3.67
N PHE A 102 -15.03 34.35 -4.72
CA PHE A 102 -13.71 33.71 -4.65
C PHE A 102 -12.81 34.20 -5.80
N PRO A 103 -12.35 35.46 -5.75
CA PRO A 103 -11.31 35.92 -6.67
C PRO A 103 -10.03 35.14 -6.38
N LEU A 104 -9.75 34.10 -7.18
CA LEU A 104 -8.53 33.29 -7.05
C LEU A 104 -7.31 34.15 -7.48
N MET A 105 -6.79 34.97 -6.56
CA MET A 105 -5.65 35.84 -6.84
C MET A 105 -4.33 35.07 -6.96
N SER A 106 -4.26 33.84 -6.43
CA SER A 106 -3.14 32.92 -6.62
C SER A 106 -3.56 31.47 -6.37
N SER A 107 -3.05 30.52 -7.16
CA SER A 107 -3.04 29.09 -6.84
C SER A 107 -1.65 28.69 -6.35
N TYR A 108 -1.54 27.64 -5.52
CA TYR A 108 -0.24 27.13 -5.04
C TYR A 108 0.71 26.75 -6.20
N ALA A 109 0.15 26.43 -7.37
CA ALA A 109 0.89 26.12 -8.59
C ALA A 109 1.23 27.36 -9.45
N GLY A 110 0.89 28.58 -9.02
CA GLY A 110 1.32 29.84 -9.62
C GLY A 110 0.83 30.12 -11.04
N LEU A 111 -0.10 29.32 -11.60
CA LEU A 111 -0.31 29.31 -13.06
C LEU A 111 -1.74 29.49 -13.54
N LEU A 112 -2.75 29.53 -12.67
CA LEU A 112 -4.08 29.97 -13.09
C LEU A 112 -4.70 30.88 -12.02
N PRO A 113 -5.12 32.12 -12.38
CA PRO A 113 -5.96 32.97 -11.54
C PRO A 113 -7.43 32.51 -11.52
N ARG A 114 -7.73 31.31 -12.04
CA ARG A 114 -9.07 30.78 -12.33
C ARG A 114 -9.06 29.25 -12.16
N GLY A 115 -10.01 28.70 -11.41
CA GLY A 115 -10.16 27.25 -11.25
C GLY A 115 -10.63 26.58 -12.54
N ASP A 116 -10.35 25.27 -12.68
CA ASP A 116 -10.87 24.43 -13.75
C ASP A 116 -11.82 23.37 -13.14
N PRO A 117 -13.14 23.56 -13.22
CA PRO A 117 -14.12 22.64 -12.64
C PRO A 117 -14.02 21.21 -13.18
N ASP A 118 -13.46 21.01 -14.38
CA ASP A 118 -13.22 19.69 -14.95
C ASP A 118 -12.08 18.95 -14.21
N GLN A 119 -11.21 19.68 -13.50
CA GLN A 119 -10.16 19.13 -12.65
C GLN A 119 -10.63 18.94 -11.19
N GLY A 120 -11.59 19.74 -10.71
CA GLY A 120 -12.03 19.76 -9.31
C GLY A 120 -12.94 18.61 -8.86
N VAL A 121 -13.01 17.48 -9.57
CA VAL A 121 -14.04 16.45 -9.35
C VAL A 121 -13.97 15.84 -7.93
N PRO A 122 -15.01 16.01 -7.08
CA PRO A 122 -15.01 15.50 -5.72
C PRO A 122 -15.38 14.01 -5.71
N VAL A 123 -14.44 13.17 -6.10
CA VAL A 123 -14.64 11.72 -6.26
C VAL A 123 -13.56 10.90 -5.55
N GLY A 124 -13.96 9.74 -5.03
CA GLY A 124 -13.05 8.69 -4.57
C GLY A 124 -12.95 7.57 -5.61
N GLN A 125 -11.74 7.06 -5.86
CA GLN A 125 -11.50 5.94 -6.77
C GLN A 125 -10.72 4.84 -6.07
N VAL A 126 -11.07 3.60 -6.34
CA VAL A 126 -10.31 2.43 -5.87
C VAL A 126 -9.49 1.88 -7.03
N PHE A 127 -8.18 1.83 -6.86
CA PHE A 127 -7.26 1.15 -7.75
C PHE A 127 -7.02 -0.27 -7.24
N SER A 128 -7.32 -1.26 -8.08
CA SER A 128 -7.01 -2.67 -7.81
C SER A 128 -5.67 -3.03 -8.45
N PRO A 129 -4.60 -3.31 -7.67
CA PRO A 129 -3.29 -3.58 -8.25
C PRO A 129 -3.24 -4.89 -9.03
N PRO A 130 -2.27 -5.05 -9.97
CA PRO A 130 -2.19 -6.22 -10.85
C PRO A 130 -2.16 -7.57 -10.12
N TYR A 131 -1.62 -7.64 -8.89
CA TYR A 131 -1.59 -8.87 -8.11
C TYR A 131 -2.98 -9.41 -7.73
N LEU A 132 -4.06 -8.63 -7.89
CA LEU A 132 -5.42 -9.09 -7.63
C LEU A 132 -6.04 -9.80 -8.84
N PHE A 133 -5.30 -9.91 -9.95
CA PHE A 133 -5.80 -10.47 -11.19
C PHE A 133 -4.90 -11.60 -11.71
N THR A 134 -5.54 -12.58 -12.32
CA THR A 134 -4.89 -13.61 -13.15
C THR A 134 -4.47 -13.04 -14.49
N ALA A 135 -3.60 -13.74 -15.23
CA ALA A 135 -3.18 -13.32 -16.57
C ALA A 135 -4.36 -13.16 -17.55
N GLY A 136 -5.46 -13.90 -17.36
CA GLY A 136 -6.69 -13.80 -18.15
C GLY A 136 -7.63 -12.66 -17.73
N GLY A 137 -7.25 -11.83 -16.75
CA GLY A 137 -8.03 -10.69 -16.27
C GLY A 137 -9.09 -11.02 -15.21
N GLY A 138 -9.33 -12.29 -14.89
CA GLY A 138 -10.18 -12.70 -13.77
C GLY A 138 -9.51 -12.49 -12.41
N SER A 139 -10.27 -12.47 -11.32
CA SER A 139 -9.75 -12.30 -9.96
C SER A 139 -8.79 -13.42 -9.56
N ALA A 140 -7.64 -13.07 -8.98
CA ALA A 140 -6.70 -14.03 -8.42
C ALA A 140 -7.25 -14.66 -7.13
N ARG A 141 -7.00 -15.97 -6.94
CA ARG A 141 -7.26 -16.63 -5.66
C ARG A 141 -6.26 -16.11 -4.63
N ARG A 142 -6.76 -15.60 -3.51
CA ARG A 142 -5.94 -15.00 -2.46
C ARG A 142 -5.65 -16.02 -1.36
N PRO A 143 -4.45 -15.99 -0.74
CA PRO A 143 -4.25 -16.71 0.51
C PRO A 143 -5.13 -16.12 1.61
N VAL A 144 -5.50 -16.92 2.61
CA VAL A 144 -6.42 -16.52 3.69
C VAL A 144 -5.74 -16.74 5.02
N ILE A 145 -5.72 -15.70 5.86
CA ILE A 145 -5.36 -15.82 7.28
C ILE A 145 -6.65 -16.15 8.03
N THR A 146 -6.75 -17.36 8.57
CA THR A 146 -7.91 -17.81 9.35
C THR A 146 -7.82 -17.22 10.75
N GLU A 147 -6.67 -17.36 11.41
CA GLU A 147 -6.41 -16.79 12.74
C GLU A 147 -5.12 -15.96 12.79
N ALA A 148 -5.16 -14.88 13.58
CA ALA A 148 -4.00 -14.05 13.91
C ALA A 148 -4.22 -13.39 15.28
N PRO A 149 -3.14 -13.13 16.05
CA PRO A 149 -3.27 -12.46 17.34
C PRO A 149 -3.68 -11.00 17.15
N GLU A 150 -4.52 -10.48 18.05
CA GLU A 150 -4.88 -9.05 18.03
C GLU A 150 -3.69 -8.15 18.40
N GLU A 151 -2.79 -8.65 19.24
CA GLU A 151 -1.64 -7.91 19.74
C GLU A 151 -0.36 -8.75 19.64
N ILE A 152 0.74 -8.10 19.26
CA ILE A 152 2.08 -8.68 19.24
C ILE A 152 3.04 -7.81 20.05
N SER A 153 4.14 -8.41 20.51
CA SER A 153 5.22 -7.71 21.20
C SER A 153 6.49 -7.75 20.37
N PHE A 154 7.39 -6.82 20.61
CA PHE A 154 8.75 -6.91 20.09
C PHE A 154 9.45 -8.15 20.63
N ARG A 155 10.37 -8.67 19.81
CA ARG A 155 11.21 -9.86 20.09
C ARG A 155 10.36 -11.13 20.21
N GLY A 156 11.01 -12.28 20.08
CA GLY A 156 10.31 -13.57 20.09
C GLY A 156 9.55 -13.83 18.78
N HIS A 157 8.36 -14.40 18.92
CA HIS A 157 7.54 -14.85 17.80
C HIS A 157 6.06 -14.76 18.14
N PHE A 158 5.22 -14.79 17.11
CA PHE A 158 3.79 -15.02 17.20
C PHE A 158 3.39 -16.02 16.12
N ASP A 159 2.32 -16.76 16.35
CA ASP A 159 1.83 -17.77 15.43
C ASP A 159 0.58 -17.24 14.71
N ILE A 160 0.39 -17.63 13.44
CA ILE A 160 -0.81 -17.34 12.64
C ILE A 160 -1.26 -18.61 11.93
N GLU A 161 -2.56 -18.71 11.67
CA GLU A 161 -3.14 -19.80 10.90
C GLU A 161 -3.55 -19.32 9.51
N ILE A 162 -3.29 -20.16 8.51
CA ILE A 162 -3.67 -19.91 7.13
C ILE A 162 -4.45 -21.08 6.57
N ALA A 163 -5.37 -20.77 5.66
CA ALA A 163 -5.94 -21.80 4.80
C ALA A 163 -4.94 -22.22 3.71
N GLY A 164 -4.83 -23.51 3.48
CA GLY A 164 -3.94 -24.15 2.51
C GLY A 164 -2.55 -24.45 3.06
N ARG A 165 -1.60 -24.67 2.14
CA ARG A 165 -0.25 -25.16 2.45
C ARG A 165 0.73 -24.01 2.70
N ALA A 166 1.52 -24.12 3.77
CA ALA A 166 2.57 -23.16 4.11
C ALA A 166 3.60 -22.94 3.00
N ASP A 167 3.90 -23.98 2.21
CA ASP A 167 4.89 -23.93 1.14
C ASP A 167 4.52 -22.94 0.01
N GLN A 168 3.25 -22.55 -0.11
CA GLN A 168 2.76 -21.57 -1.10
C GLN A 168 3.01 -20.12 -0.69
N ILE A 169 3.31 -19.85 0.58
CA ILE A 169 3.53 -18.49 1.08
C ILE A 169 4.96 -18.04 0.78
N GLY A 170 5.10 -16.88 0.12
CA GLY A 170 6.37 -16.26 -0.20
C GLY A 170 6.83 -15.24 0.85
N SER A 171 5.89 -14.57 1.51
CA SER A 171 6.21 -13.62 2.59
C SER A 171 5.08 -13.34 3.57
N VAL A 172 5.45 -12.99 4.79
CA VAL A 172 4.58 -12.39 5.81
C VAL A 172 5.03 -10.94 6.01
N VAL A 173 4.09 -9.99 5.99
CA VAL A 173 4.42 -8.56 6.06
C VAL A 173 3.49 -7.83 7.03
N LEU A 174 4.06 -6.92 7.83
CA LEU A 174 3.30 -5.88 8.50
C LEU A 174 3.39 -4.61 7.66
N LEU A 175 2.25 -4.00 7.40
CA LEU A 175 2.16 -2.76 6.65
C LEU A 175 1.32 -1.76 7.43
N ARG A 176 1.90 -0.60 7.71
CA ARG A 176 1.19 0.55 8.28
C ARG A 176 0.95 1.55 7.18
N SER A 177 -0.31 1.91 6.98
CA SER A 177 -0.67 3.08 6.18
C SER A 177 -0.93 4.25 7.13
N ASP A 178 -0.34 5.40 6.84
CA ASP A 178 -0.52 6.65 7.56
C ASP A 178 -1.47 7.60 6.82
N HIS A 179 -1.86 8.69 7.47
CA HIS A 179 -2.60 9.76 6.82
C HIS A 179 -1.70 10.54 5.87
N ASN A 180 -1.97 10.46 4.57
CA ASN A 180 -1.25 11.24 3.57
C ASN A 180 -1.97 12.57 3.34
N THR A 181 -1.25 13.68 3.49
CA THR A 181 -1.70 15.01 3.05
C THR A 181 -0.56 15.73 2.37
N HIS A 182 -0.85 16.49 1.31
CA HIS A 182 0.17 17.22 0.55
C HIS A 182 1.31 16.32 0.03
N SER A 183 1.00 15.05 -0.25
CA SER A 183 1.99 14.03 -0.66
C SER A 183 3.05 13.73 0.41
N LEU A 184 2.77 14.07 1.66
CA LEU A 184 3.62 13.85 2.81
C LEU A 184 2.98 12.81 3.73
N THR A 185 3.82 11.89 4.19
CA THR A 185 3.50 10.79 5.09
C THR A 185 4.74 10.51 5.93
N THR A 186 4.56 10.22 7.22
CA THR A 186 5.68 9.94 8.13
C THR A 186 5.57 8.58 8.82
N GLY A 187 4.37 7.99 8.80
CA GLY A 187 4.05 6.73 9.43
C GLY A 187 3.95 5.55 8.46
N ASP A 188 3.94 5.75 7.14
CA ASP A 188 3.91 4.64 6.18
C ASP A 188 5.12 3.72 6.39
N ARG A 189 4.86 2.42 6.55
CA ARG A 189 5.92 1.47 6.87
C ARG A 189 5.62 0.08 6.34
N TYR A 190 6.61 -0.52 5.71
CA TYR A 190 6.61 -1.90 5.26
C TYR A 190 7.66 -2.70 6.04
N VAL A 191 7.22 -3.75 6.73
CA VAL A 191 8.09 -4.60 7.55
C VAL A 191 7.91 -6.05 7.12
N LYS A 192 8.88 -6.57 6.38
CA LYS A 192 8.91 -7.99 5.99
C LYS A 192 9.40 -8.84 7.16
N LEU A 193 8.61 -9.84 7.55
CA LEU A 193 8.89 -10.70 8.69
C LEU A 193 9.43 -12.04 8.24
N ALA A 194 10.40 -12.56 9.00
CA ALA A 194 10.83 -13.95 8.85
C ALA A 194 9.75 -14.87 9.43
N PHE A 195 9.52 -16.00 8.79
CA PHE A 195 8.55 -16.99 9.24
C PHE A 195 9.00 -18.40 8.86
N ARG A 196 8.39 -19.39 9.49
CA ARG A 196 8.51 -20.80 9.13
C ARG A 196 7.21 -21.50 9.42
N GLU A 197 6.95 -22.60 8.73
CA GLU A 197 5.90 -23.53 9.14
C GLU A 197 6.23 -24.04 10.55
N LYS A 198 5.21 -24.07 11.42
CA LYS A 198 5.33 -24.60 12.76
C LYS A 198 5.09 -26.10 12.68
N ASP A 199 6.08 -26.89 13.11
CA ASP A 199 5.90 -28.33 13.25
C ASP A 199 4.72 -28.60 14.19
N ARG A 200 3.63 -29.14 13.65
CA ARG A 200 2.56 -29.74 14.43
C ARG A 200 3.15 -31.00 15.08
N GLY A 201 3.73 -30.84 16.27
CA GLY A 201 4.57 -31.83 16.94
C GLY A 201 4.22 -33.29 16.64
N GLY A 202 5.07 -33.96 15.88
CA GLY A 202 4.97 -35.40 15.63
C GLY A 202 5.40 -36.20 16.86
N ARG A 203 4.56 -36.29 17.89
CA ARG A 203 4.55 -37.38 18.88
C ARG A 203 3.14 -37.61 19.42
N GLY A 204 2.34 -38.28 18.60
CA GLY A 204 1.15 -39.03 19.01
C GLY A 204 1.15 -40.30 18.15
N GLU A 205 0.90 -41.42 18.78
CA GLU A 205 1.15 -42.79 18.31
C GLU A 205 0.59 -43.09 16.91
N ARG A 206 1.07 -44.20 16.32
CA ARG A 206 0.42 -44.87 15.18
C ARG A 206 -0.99 -45.34 15.58
N GLY A 207 -1.92 -44.40 15.75
CA GLY A 207 -3.34 -44.60 15.90
C GLY A 207 -4.00 -44.31 14.57
N ASP A 208 -4.46 -45.39 13.94
CA ASP A 208 -5.38 -45.52 12.82
C ASP A 208 -5.25 -44.60 11.60
N LYS A 209 -5.40 -45.20 10.41
CA LYS A 209 -5.47 -44.48 9.13
C LYS A 209 -6.83 -43.76 9.01
N GLY A 210 -7.09 -42.79 9.89
CA GLY A 210 -8.14 -41.79 9.71
C GLY A 210 -7.74 -40.80 8.62
N ASP A 211 -8.70 -40.47 7.76
CA ASP A 211 -8.59 -39.78 6.48
C ASP A 211 -7.45 -38.75 6.37
N LYS A 212 -6.62 -38.89 5.32
CA LYS A 212 -5.56 -37.93 4.97
C LYS A 212 -6.10 -36.70 4.23
N ARG A 213 -7.41 -36.67 3.93
CA ARG A 213 -8.01 -35.68 3.04
C ARG A 213 -8.25 -34.30 3.66
N ASP A 214 -8.33 -34.19 4.99
CA ASP A 214 -8.56 -32.91 5.68
C ASP A 214 -7.25 -32.21 6.12
N ARG A 215 -6.08 -32.82 5.84
CA ARG A 215 -4.78 -32.38 6.38
C ARG A 215 -4.06 -31.32 5.54
N ASP A 216 -4.55 -31.04 4.33
CA ASP A 216 -3.96 -30.08 3.39
C ASP A 216 -4.65 -28.69 3.44
N ASP A 217 -5.71 -28.54 4.24
CA ASP A 217 -6.58 -27.37 4.18
C ASP A 217 -6.15 -26.22 5.11
N GLU A 218 -5.30 -26.45 6.10
CA GLU A 218 -4.80 -25.38 6.99
C GLU A 218 -3.37 -25.64 7.47
N SER A 219 -2.57 -24.58 7.55
CA SER A 219 -1.19 -24.58 8.06
C SER A 219 -0.99 -23.51 9.13
N GLU A 220 -0.10 -23.77 10.08
CA GLU A 220 0.29 -22.80 11.11
C GLU A 220 1.70 -22.26 10.81
N LEU A 221 1.85 -20.93 10.82
CA LEU A 221 3.13 -20.25 10.60
C LEU A 221 3.61 -19.61 11.90
N ARG A 222 4.85 -19.90 12.28
CA ARG A 222 5.58 -19.17 13.32
C ARG A 222 6.31 -17.99 12.72
N VAL A 223 5.90 -16.78 13.07
CA VAL A 223 6.42 -15.51 12.54
C VAL A 223 7.32 -14.84 13.59
N VAL A 224 8.49 -14.38 13.17
CA VAL A 224 9.43 -13.65 14.03
C VAL A 224 8.99 -12.19 14.12
N ALA A 225 8.72 -11.72 15.34
CA ALA A 225 8.31 -10.34 15.58
C ALA A 225 9.47 -9.35 15.34
N PRO A 226 9.20 -8.07 15.02
CA PRO A 226 10.22 -7.03 14.99
C PRO A 226 11.06 -7.01 16.26
N LYS A 227 12.37 -6.82 16.14
CA LYS A 227 13.29 -6.87 17.29
C LYS A 227 13.39 -5.53 18.01
N LEU A 228 13.27 -4.43 17.28
CA LEU A 228 13.51 -3.07 17.76
C LEU A 228 12.44 -2.09 17.25
N PRO A 229 12.08 -1.06 18.03
CA PRO A 229 11.17 0.01 17.59
C PRO A 229 11.59 0.73 16.30
N ALA A 230 12.90 0.78 16.02
CA ALA A 230 13.41 1.34 14.76
C ALA A 230 12.91 0.57 13.53
N GLN A 231 12.72 -0.75 13.63
CA GLN A 231 12.21 -1.59 12.54
C GLN A 231 10.72 -1.39 12.33
N ALA A 232 9.96 -1.32 13.42
CA ALA A 232 8.52 -1.12 13.42
C ALA A 232 8.14 -0.26 14.63
N VAL A 233 7.59 0.93 14.41
CA VAL A 233 7.10 1.75 15.53
C VAL A 233 5.87 1.10 16.16
N PRO A 234 5.65 1.23 17.48
CA PRO A 234 4.43 0.75 18.12
C PRO A 234 3.16 1.30 17.44
N GLY A 235 2.07 0.52 17.50
CA GLY A 235 0.76 0.92 17.00
C GLY A 235 0.13 -0.12 16.07
N ILE A 236 -0.81 0.35 15.24
CA ILE A 236 -1.67 -0.50 14.42
C ILE A 236 -1.01 -0.80 13.07
N TYR A 237 -1.03 -2.07 12.68
CA TYR A 237 -0.58 -2.57 11.39
C TYR A 237 -1.66 -3.44 10.74
N MET A 238 -1.59 -3.51 9.42
CA MET A 238 -2.21 -4.57 8.63
C MET A 238 -1.19 -5.70 8.45
N LEU A 239 -1.52 -6.90 8.90
CA LEU A 239 -0.77 -8.12 8.66
C LEU A 239 -1.28 -8.80 7.39
N PHE A 240 -0.37 -9.09 6.46
CA PHE A 240 -0.65 -9.84 5.25
C PHE A 240 0.23 -11.08 5.16
N VAL A 241 -0.33 -12.14 4.57
CA VAL A 241 0.46 -13.20 3.92
C VAL A 241 0.38 -12.99 2.42
N VAL A 242 1.50 -13.22 1.73
CA VAL A 242 1.61 -13.06 0.28
C VAL A 242 2.11 -14.38 -0.29
N ASP A 243 1.42 -14.91 -1.29
CA ASP A 243 1.81 -16.14 -1.94
C ASP A 243 3.07 -15.96 -2.81
N ARG A 244 3.63 -17.05 -3.34
CA ARG A 244 4.81 -17.01 -4.22
C ARG A 244 4.57 -16.32 -5.57
N ASN A 245 3.31 -16.10 -5.96
CA ASN A 245 2.95 -15.35 -7.16
C ASN A 245 2.77 -13.85 -6.87
N GLY A 246 2.89 -13.42 -5.61
CA GLY A 246 2.74 -12.04 -5.19
C GLY A 246 1.29 -11.64 -4.84
N VAL A 247 0.35 -12.60 -4.77
CA VAL A 247 -1.05 -12.32 -4.41
C VAL A 247 -1.18 -12.20 -2.89
N PRO A 248 -1.65 -11.06 -2.34
CA PRO A 248 -1.79 -10.88 -0.91
C PRO A 248 -3.15 -11.36 -0.38
N SER A 249 -3.18 -11.78 0.87
CA SER A 249 -4.42 -11.98 1.64
C SER A 249 -5.17 -10.67 1.84
N VAL A 250 -6.39 -10.74 2.38
CA VAL A 250 -6.95 -9.58 3.10
C VAL A 250 -6.11 -9.37 4.37
N GLY A 251 -5.85 -8.12 4.72
CA GLY A 251 -5.05 -7.74 5.87
C GLY A 251 -5.81 -7.96 7.18
N LYS A 252 -5.13 -8.51 8.18
CA LYS A 252 -5.63 -8.60 9.56
C LYS A 252 -5.08 -7.46 10.40
N LYS A 253 -5.91 -6.82 11.21
CA LYS A 253 -5.46 -5.78 12.15
C LYS A 253 -4.61 -6.44 13.25
N VAL A 254 -3.42 -5.93 13.47
CA VAL A 254 -2.55 -6.32 14.60
C VAL A 254 -2.03 -5.05 15.28
N VAL A 255 -1.97 -5.07 16.61
CA VAL A 255 -1.37 -3.99 17.41
C VAL A 255 0.02 -4.42 17.89
N LEU A 256 1.06 -3.71 17.46
CA LEU A 256 2.41 -3.86 18.01
C LEU A 256 2.52 -3.01 19.28
N LYS A 257 2.64 -3.67 20.44
CA LYS A 257 2.73 -3.01 21.74
C LYS A 257 3.98 -2.13 21.86
N PRO A 258 3.93 -1.05 22.66
CA PRO A 258 5.12 -0.31 23.05
C PRO A 258 6.19 -1.23 23.66
N GLU A 259 7.46 -0.92 23.37
CA GLU A 259 8.58 -1.59 24.02
C GLU A 259 8.81 -0.98 25.40
N THR A 260 8.36 -1.67 26.45
CA THR A 260 8.48 -1.21 27.84
C THR A 260 9.59 -1.93 28.61
N ARG A 261 10.30 -2.90 28.01
CA ARG A 261 11.41 -3.55 28.72
C ARG A 261 12.68 -2.71 28.58
N GLY A 262 12.99 -1.99 29.64
CA GLY A 262 14.18 -1.17 29.81
C GLY A 262 14.11 -0.42 31.14
N PRO A 263 15.17 0.29 31.54
CA PRO A 263 15.12 1.19 32.69
C PRO A 263 14.06 2.27 32.45
N SER A 264 13.10 2.42 33.35
CA SER A 264 12.19 3.56 33.38
C SER A 264 12.84 4.71 34.14
N LEU A 265 12.93 5.88 33.52
CA LEU A 265 13.21 7.13 34.21
C LEU A 265 11.86 7.80 34.49
N GLU A 266 11.57 8.10 35.76
CA GLU A 266 10.47 9.01 36.05
C GLU A 266 10.81 10.40 35.52
N PHE A 267 9.89 10.97 34.74
CA PHE A 267 9.97 12.38 34.38
C PHE A 267 9.78 13.20 35.65
N LYS A 268 10.84 13.94 36.04
CA LYS A 268 10.77 14.96 37.08
C LYS A 268 10.44 16.31 36.47
#